data_AF-A0A3L7UZ62-F1
#
_entry.id   AF-A0A3L7UZ62-F1
#
_cell.length_a   1.000
_cell.length_b   1.000
_cell.length_c   1.000
_cell.angle_alpha   90.00
_cell.angle_beta   90.00
_cell.angle_gamma   90.00
#
_symmetry.space_group_name_H-M   'P 1'
#
loop_
_entity.id
_entity.type
_entity.pdbx_description
1 polymer ?
#
loop_
_entity_poly.entity_id
_entity_poly.type
_entity_poly.pdbx_seq_one_letter_code
_entity_poly.pdbx_strand_id
1 'polypeptide(L)'
;MPGSANCALALGHTAPGDGGGGLFHWVADATEEPNHGTILKSRFSKSGRWRRVTAAPLDIRWFGAASIPDATNAIQSALDAAQSGGTVYVPSGKYRVTRPLHIPQGVLLQGDGLFSELHYEGPPKAGCLQVRGEPHTIAIGLSRLNLFVHTEEAYGIDLRGMSYSHFDHMTVHLRQPRTSGFFGPGIRKGSSPYYNVFTACHVAGNGEHRSNGCVGFDFHYDEPDQLQSANANQIFGGRVSSCQIAVRCFGTGNVFHGQVLESNDVGYQFDLCPARREHQQRGTNNDVLGCYSEHVRLVLQQKHADCYVTAQLTMVTGYEKVFDAISTSNCVILSPHNDTNPASRSVMDRKVLVPDGRVSKE
;
A
#
# COMPACT_ATOMS: atom_id res chain seq x y z
N MET A 1 39.01 17.10 24.95
CA MET A 1 37.83 16.21 25.03
C MET A 1 36.73 17.02 25.68
N PRO A 2 35.63 17.39 25.00
CA PRO A 2 34.56 18.15 25.64
C PRO A 2 33.88 17.24 26.68
N GLY A 3 34.29 17.37 27.94
CA GLY A 3 33.66 16.84 29.17
C GLY A 3 33.56 15.32 29.28
N SER A 4 33.89 14.76 30.44
CA SER A 4 33.52 13.38 30.80
C SER A 4 31.99 13.31 30.95
N ALA A 5 31.26 13.19 29.84
CA ALA A 5 29.84 12.89 29.90
C ALA A 5 29.66 11.57 30.67
N ASN A 6 28.80 11.56 31.68
CA ASN A 6 28.44 10.31 32.34
C ASN A 6 27.75 9.44 31.31
N CYS A 7 28.34 8.30 30.99
CA CYS A 7 27.84 7.36 30.01
C CYS A 7 27.34 6.08 30.70
N ALA A 8 26.31 5.47 30.14
CA ALA A 8 25.77 4.20 30.60
C ALA A 8 25.48 3.29 29.39
N LEU A 9 25.79 2.00 29.51
CA LEU A 9 25.41 0.98 28.55
C LEU A 9 24.13 0.28 29.03
N ALA A 10 23.07 0.35 28.23
CA ALA A 10 21.89 -0.49 28.40
C ALA A 10 22.08 -1.79 27.60
N LEU A 11 21.87 -2.95 28.24
CA LEU A 11 21.98 -4.26 27.59
C LEU A 11 20.74 -4.64 26.76
N GLY A 12 19.65 -3.92 26.94
CA GLY A 12 18.35 -4.10 26.29
C GLY A 12 17.41 -2.95 26.66
N HIS A 13 16.24 -2.87 26.03
CA HIS A 13 15.19 -1.95 26.46
C HIS A 13 14.44 -2.52 27.68
N THR A 14 13.98 -3.76 27.56
CA THR A 14 13.21 -4.48 28.57
C THR A 14 14.06 -5.58 29.22
N ALA A 15 14.77 -6.36 28.40
CA ALA A 15 15.60 -7.47 28.86
C ALA A 15 16.95 -7.48 28.12
N PRO A 16 18.05 -7.89 28.78
CA PRO A 16 19.35 -8.01 28.11
C PRO A 16 19.26 -8.82 26.81
N GLY A 17 19.77 -8.26 25.71
CA GLY A 17 19.81 -8.92 24.40
C GLY A 17 18.55 -8.78 23.53
N ASP A 18 17.54 -8.01 23.95
CA ASP A 18 16.30 -7.80 23.17
C ASP A 18 16.47 -6.89 21.94
N GLY A 19 17.68 -6.40 21.66
CA GLY A 19 17.98 -5.46 20.57
C GLY A 19 17.65 -4.00 20.89
N GLY A 20 17.02 -3.72 22.03
CA GLY A 20 16.70 -2.40 22.54
C GLY A 20 17.84 -1.70 23.28
N GLY A 21 18.98 -2.38 23.49
CA GLY A 21 20.15 -1.87 24.20
C GLY A 21 20.88 -0.75 23.46
N GLY A 22 21.87 -0.13 24.09
CA GLY A 22 22.68 0.93 23.49
C GLY A 22 23.42 1.81 24.51
N LEU A 23 24.28 2.68 23.99
CA LEU A 23 25.01 3.66 24.78
C LEU A 23 24.15 4.91 25.01
N PHE A 24 24.16 5.43 26.23
CA PHE A 24 23.48 6.66 26.62
C PHE A 24 24.48 7.61 27.28
N HIS A 25 24.24 8.91 27.12
CA HIS A 25 24.96 9.95 27.85
C HIS A 25 23.98 10.83 28.64
N TRP A 26 24.43 11.33 29.79
CA TRP A 26 23.64 12.19 30.66
C TRP A 26 23.67 13.65 30.18
N VAL A 27 22.51 14.31 30.18
CA VAL A 27 22.35 15.75 29.94
C VAL A 27 21.58 16.36 31.11
N ALA A 28 22.27 17.08 32.00
CA ALA A 28 21.75 17.46 33.32
C ALA A 28 20.55 18.43 33.29
N ASP A 29 20.54 19.37 32.36
CA ASP A 29 19.52 20.44 32.30
C ASP A 29 18.35 20.10 31.34
N ALA A 30 18.38 18.93 30.71
CA ALA A 30 17.35 18.50 29.77
C ALA A 30 16.00 18.26 30.46
N THR A 31 14.92 18.73 29.84
CA THR A 31 13.55 18.67 30.39
C THR A 31 12.52 18.08 29.43
N GLU A 32 12.92 17.64 28.24
CA GLU A 32 12.04 17.05 27.23
C GLU A 32 11.25 15.86 27.81
N GLU A 33 10.03 15.61 27.35
CA GLU A 33 9.30 14.42 27.78
C GLU A 33 10.03 13.15 27.30
N PRO A 34 10.07 12.08 28.13
CA PRO A 34 10.67 10.83 27.71
C PRO A 34 9.84 10.22 26.58
N ASN A 35 10.52 9.71 25.56
CA ASN A 35 9.89 8.93 24.50
C ASN A 35 10.13 7.42 24.64
N HIS A 36 10.67 7.01 25.79
CA HIS A 36 10.94 5.63 26.14
C HIS A 36 11.93 4.89 25.22
N GLY A 37 12.67 5.60 24.36
CA GLY A 37 13.71 4.96 23.54
C GLY A 37 14.97 5.76 23.33
N THR A 38 14.87 6.99 22.83
CA THR A 38 16.04 7.87 22.64
C THR A 38 16.22 8.90 23.76
N ILE A 39 15.16 9.18 24.51
CA ILE A 39 15.16 10.10 25.65
C ILE A 39 14.55 9.39 26.86
N LEU A 40 15.35 9.16 27.89
CA LEU A 40 14.92 8.54 29.14
C LEU A 40 15.03 9.53 30.31
N LYS A 41 13.97 9.62 31.10
CA LYS A 41 13.90 10.50 32.29
C LYS A 41 14.44 9.77 33.52
N SER A 42 15.26 10.45 34.32
CA SER A 42 15.69 9.93 35.62
C SER A 42 14.53 9.93 36.61
N ARG A 43 14.39 8.87 37.41
CA ARG A 43 13.44 8.83 38.53
C ARG A 43 13.90 9.64 39.75
N PHE A 44 15.16 10.08 39.76
CA PHE A 44 15.77 10.75 40.92
C PHE A 44 15.82 12.28 40.80
N SER A 45 15.42 12.84 39.65
CA SER A 45 15.43 14.29 39.41
C SER A 45 14.31 14.71 38.45
N LYS A 46 13.83 15.95 38.61
CA LYS A 46 12.86 16.56 37.68
C LYS A 46 13.51 16.96 36.35
N SER A 47 14.74 17.45 36.40
CA SER A 47 15.60 17.72 35.24
C SER A 47 16.59 16.58 35.00
N GLY A 48 17.10 16.52 33.78
CA GLY A 48 18.12 15.58 33.39
C GLY A 48 17.57 14.42 32.57
N ARG A 49 18.23 14.14 31.44
CA ARG A 49 17.86 13.06 30.52
C ARG A 49 19.07 12.20 30.18
N TRP A 50 18.85 10.90 30.14
CA TRP A 50 19.73 10.00 29.41
C TRP A 50 19.32 10.06 27.94
N ARG A 51 20.21 10.57 27.09
CA ARG A 51 20.02 10.58 25.65
C ARG A 51 20.80 9.42 25.03
N ARG A 52 20.13 8.64 24.19
CA ARG A 52 20.76 7.56 23.44
C ARG A 52 21.75 8.18 22.46
N VAL A 53 22.95 7.62 22.40
CA VAL A 53 23.89 7.89 21.32
C VAL A 53 23.37 7.13 20.09
N THR A 54 22.72 7.84 19.17
CA THR A 54 22.05 7.25 18.00
C THR A 54 22.78 7.57 16.70
N ALA A 55 22.65 6.64 15.75
CA ALA A 55 22.72 6.90 14.32
C ALA A 55 21.41 6.38 13.70
N ALA A 56 20.98 6.96 12.58
CA ALA A 56 19.84 6.45 11.83
C ALA A 56 20.17 5.04 11.27
N PRO A 57 19.17 4.16 11.06
CA PRO A 57 17.73 4.34 11.34
C PRO A 57 17.36 4.19 12.84
N LEU A 58 16.19 4.71 13.24
CA LEU A 58 15.61 4.46 14.56
C LEU A 58 14.98 3.06 14.60
N ASP A 59 15.52 2.16 15.43
CA ASP A 59 14.99 0.80 15.58
C ASP A 59 13.78 0.77 16.55
N ILE A 60 12.66 0.17 16.15
CA ILE A 60 11.46 0.07 17.00
C ILE A 60 11.72 -0.66 18.33
N ARG A 61 12.72 -1.54 18.40
CA ARG A 61 13.11 -2.25 19.64
C ARG A 61 13.67 -1.30 20.68
N TRP A 62 14.25 -0.17 20.27
CA TRP A 62 14.70 0.86 21.22
C TRP A 62 13.56 1.45 22.01
N PHE A 63 12.32 1.38 21.51
CA PHE A 63 11.10 1.88 22.13
C PHE A 63 10.27 0.77 22.78
N GLY A 64 10.83 -0.44 22.89
CA GLY A 64 10.20 -1.59 23.53
C GLY A 64 9.33 -2.45 22.62
N ALA A 65 9.42 -2.29 21.29
CA ALA A 65 8.68 -3.16 20.39
C ALA A 65 9.24 -4.58 20.45
N ALA A 66 8.37 -5.55 20.68
CA ALA A 66 8.66 -6.98 20.71
C ALA A 66 7.52 -7.74 20.01
N SER A 67 7.68 -9.06 19.83
CA SER A 67 6.63 -9.87 19.18
C SER A 67 5.39 -10.05 20.05
N ILE A 68 5.57 -10.03 21.37
CA ILE A 68 4.53 -10.06 22.39
C ILE A 68 5.04 -9.18 23.54
N PRO A 69 4.24 -8.28 24.14
CA PRO A 69 2.83 -7.97 23.88
C PRO A 69 2.63 -7.00 22.68
N ASP A 70 1.49 -6.29 22.64
CA ASP A 70 1.15 -5.28 21.63
C ASP A 70 2.26 -4.24 21.39
N ALA A 71 2.71 -4.11 20.14
CA ALA A 71 3.82 -3.25 19.74
C ALA A 71 3.38 -1.83 19.34
N THR A 72 2.07 -1.52 19.35
CA THR A 72 1.55 -0.30 18.73
C THR A 72 2.15 0.97 19.32
N ASN A 73 2.23 1.07 20.65
CA ASN A 73 2.78 2.26 21.31
C ASN A 73 4.27 2.42 21.07
N ALA A 74 5.02 1.32 21.03
CA ALA A 74 6.45 1.35 20.76
C ALA A 74 6.75 1.80 19.32
N ILE A 75 6.04 1.24 18.35
CA ILE A 75 6.19 1.61 16.93
C ILE A 75 5.77 3.07 16.71
N GLN A 76 4.65 3.50 17.31
CA GLN A 76 4.23 4.90 17.21
C GLN A 76 5.26 5.85 17.84
N SER A 77 5.85 5.48 18.99
CA SER A 77 6.90 6.31 19.63
C SER A 77 8.15 6.42 18.76
N ALA A 78 8.51 5.35 18.05
CA ALA A 78 9.61 5.36 17.09
C ALA A 78 9.31 6.28 15.89
N LEU A 79 8.09 6.20 15.33
CA LEU A 79 7.62 7.09 14.27
C LEU A 79 7.62 8.55 14.72
N ASP A 80 7.11 8.85 15.91
CA ASP A 80 7.07 10.20 16.45
C ASP A 80 8.48 10.76 16.72
N ALA A 81 9.43 9.90 17.10
CA ALA A 81 10.82 10.27 17.31
C ALA A 81 11.61 10.50 16.01
N ALA A 82 11.18 9.92 14.88
CA ALA A 82 11.84 10.12 13.58
C ALA A 82 11.65 11.53 13.00
N GLN A 83 10.76 12.33 13.58
CA GLN A 83 10.41 13.69 13.14
C GLN A 83 10.09 13.72 11.62
N SER A 84 10.24 14.87 10.96
CA SER A 84 10.01 14.98 9.52
C SER A 84 11.29 14.71 8.72
N GLY A 85 11.46 13.49 8.23
CA GLY A 85 12.60 13.12 7.36
C GLY A 85 13.52 11.99 7.84
N GLY A 86 13.16 11.27 8.92
CA GLY A 86 13.94 10.14 9.44
C GLY A 86 13.54 8.77 8.88
N THR A 87 14.34 7.75 9.17
CA THR A 87 14.01 6.34 8.89
C THR A 87 13.71 5.60 10.19
N VAL A 88 12.57 4.90 10.23
CA VAL A 88 12.22 3.93 11.28
C VAL A 88 12.41 2.52 10.73
N TYR A 89 13.15 1.70 11.47
CA TYR A 89 13.45 0.33 11.11
C TYR A 89 12.62 -0.66 11.91
N VAL A 90 11.93 -1.56 11.21
CA VAL A 90 11.13 -2.67 11.73
C VAL A 90 11.88 -3.98 11.43
N PRO A 91 12.66 -4.51 12.37
CA PRO A 91 13.39 -5.76 12.13
C PRO A 91 12.43 -6.93 11.91
N SER A 92 12.96 -8.03 11.40
CA SER A 92 12.21 -9.28 11.29
C SER A 92 11.60 -9.68 12.64
N GLY A 93 10.30 -9.93 12.65
CA GLY A 93 9.50 -10.18 13.83
C GLY A 93 8.01 -10.07 13.53
N LYS A 94 7.17 -10.51 14.47
CA LYS A 94 5.71 -10.46 14.36
C LYS A 94 5.15 -9.46 15.33
N TYR A 95 4.73 -8.30 14.87
CA TYR A 95 4.31 -7.20 15.70
C TYR A 95 2.80 -7.04 15.66
N ARG A 96 2.14 -7.23 16.80
CA ARG A 96 0.71 -6.97 16.93
C ARG A 96 0.46 -5.46 16.98
N VAL A 97 -0.47 -4.98 16.16
CA VAL A 97 -0.85 -3.57 16.02
C VAL A 97 -2.35 -3.43 16.16
N THR A 98 -2.83 -2.75 17.21
CA THR A 98 -4.26 -2.69 17.58
C THR A 98 -4.92 -1.34 17.30
N ARG A 99 -4.16 -0.37 16.79
CA ARG A 99 -4.66 0.92 16.32
C ARG A 99 -3.82 1.43 15.16
N PRO A 100 -4.34 2.35 14.32
CA PRO A 100 -3.58 2.94 13.23
C PRO A 100 -2.23 3.51 13.70
N LEU A 101 -1.20 3.27 12.89
CA LEU A 101 0.12 3.88 13.01
C LEU A 101 0.17 5.10 12.09
N HIS A 102 0.48 6.25 12.67
CA HIS A 102 0.56 7.52 11.97
C HIS A 102 2.00 7.83 11.61
N ILE A 103 2.26 7.92 10.31
CA ILE A 103 3.58 8.14 9.74
C ILE A 103 3.75 9.63 9.47
N PRO A 104 4.76 10.29 10.06
CA PRO A 104 5.03 11.71 9.83
C PRO A 104 5.52 11.98 8.40
N GLN A 105 5.35 13.24 7.97
CA GLN A 105 5.87 13.76 6.70
C GLN A 105 7.36 13.41 6.51
N GLY A 106 7.70 12.85 5.36
CA GLY A 106 9.07 12.54 4.95
C GLY A 106 9.69 11.33 5.65
N VAL A 107 8.94 10.61 6.50
CA VAL A 107 9.46 9.42 7.19
C VAL A 107 9.42 8.21 6.26
N LEU A 108 10.51 7.43 6.29
CA LEU A 108 10.59 6.09 5.73
C LEU A 108 10.38 5.05 6.84
N LEU A 109 9.33 4.23 6.75
CA LEU A 109 9.18 3.03 7.56
C LEU A 109 9.68 1.82 6.75
N GLN A 110 10.77 1.21 7.20
CA GLN A 110 11.46 0.15 6.45
C GLN A 110 11.58 -1.14 7.28
N GLY A 111 11.28 -2.27 6.66
CA GLY A 111 11.55 -3.60 7.22
C GLY A 111 12.62 -4.41 6.50
N ASP A 112 12.72 -5.68 6.86
CA ASP A 112 13.61 -6.69 6.26
C ASP A 112 12.94 -7.46 5.11
N GLY A 113 11.66 -7.22 4.84
CA GLY A 113 10.87 -7.91 3.82
C GLY A 113 9.75 -8.74 4.44
N LEU A 114 9.58 -9.97 3.94
CA LEU A 114 8.46 -10.84 4.30
C LEU A 114 8.36 -11.18 5.79
N PHE A 115 9.47 -11.10 6.53
CA PHE A 115 9.51 -11.44 7.97
C PHE A 115 9.35 -10.22 8.90
N SER A 116 9.26 -9.01 8.38
CA SER A 116 8.84 -7.83 9.16
C SER A 116 7.32 -7.74 9.14
N GLU A 117 6.68 -8.54 9.98
CA GLU A 117 5.24 -8.80 9.96
C GLU A 117 4.48 -7.83 10.89
N LEU A 118 3.58 -7.02 10.33
CA LEU A 118 2.63 -6.19 11.08
C LEU A 118 1.26 -6.86 11.07
N HIS A 119 0.80 -7.33 12.23
CA HIS A 119 -0.50 -7.97 12.41
C HIS A 119 -1.50 -6.95 12.92
N TYR A 120 -2.32 -6.42 12.01
CA TYR A 120 -3.28 -5.37 12.30
C TYR A 120 -4.62 -5.94 12.78
N GLU A 121 -4.98 -5.58 14.02
CA GLU A 121 -6.21 -5.92 14.73
C GLU A 121 -6.96 -4.64 15.16
N GLY A 122 -6.72 -3.52 14.46
CA GLY A 122 -7.40 -2.25 14.75
C GLY A 122 -8.85 -2.21 14.27
N PRO A 123 -9.53 -1.07 14.41
CA PRO A 123 -10.96 -0.96 14.12
C PRO A 123 -11.27 -1.14 12.62
N PRO A 124 -12.51 -1.54 12.28
CA PRO A 124 -12.99 -1.52 10.90
C PRO A 124 -12.94 -0.10 10.32
N LYS A 125 -12.86 0.01 8.99
CA LYS A 125 -12.79 1.29 8.26
C LYS A 125 -11.61 2.18 8.63
N ALA A 126 -10.50 1.55 9.01
CA ALA A 126 -9.22 2.21 9.27
C ALA A 126 -8.07 1.34 8.74
N GLY A 127 -7.03 1.99 8.21
CA GLY A 127 -5.80 1.31 7.80
C GLY A 127 -4.79 1.12 8.94
N CYS A 128 -3.97 0.07 8.83
CA CYS A 128 -2.83 -0.14 9.72
C CYS A 128 -1.83 1.03 9.63
N LEU A 129 -1.46 1.42 8.41
CA LEU A 129 -0.52 2.49 8.13
C LEU A 129 -1.26 3.68 7.50
N GLN A 130 -1.13 4.86 8.11
CA GLN A 130 -1.78 6.10 7.68
C GLN A 130 -0.84 7.29 7.88
N VAL A 131 -1.14 8.44 7.29
CA VAL A 131 -0.40 9.68 7.58
C VAL A 131 -0.80 10.29 8.91
N ARG A 132 0.08 11.13 9.47
CA ARG A 132 -0.20 11.91 10.67
C ARG A 132 -0.84 13.27 10.35
N GLY A 133 -1.88 13.65 11.10
CA GLY A 133 -2.49 14.98 11.05
C GLY A 133 -3.70 15.08 10.11
N GLU A 134 -4.19 16.30 9.94
CA GLU A 134 -5.26 16.58 8.97
C GLU A 134 -4.79 16.22 7.55
N PRO A 135 -5.68 15.70 6.68
CA PRO A 135 -5.30 15.25 5.35
C PRO A 135 -4.76 16.42 4.48
N HIS A 136 -3.45 16.58 4.47
CA HIS A 136 -2.68 17.46 3.59
C HIS A 136 -1.86 16.59 2.64
N THR A 137 -1.28 17.17 1.59
CA THR A 137 -0.32 16.48 0.71
C THR A 137 0.91 16.05 1.51
N ILE A 138 0.94 14.80 1.97
CA ILE A 138 2.00 14.22 2.79
C ILE A 138 2.74 13.15 1.99
N ALA A 139 4.07 13.27 1.92
CA ALA A 139 4.95 12.31 1.26
C ALA A 139 5.62 11.41 2.29
N ILE A 140 5.49 10.11 2.16
CA ILE A 140 6.13 9.10 3.04
C ILE A 140 6.75 7.98 2.21
N GLY A 141 7.61 7.19 2.86
CA GLY A 141 8.16 5.96 2.30
C GLY A 141 7.74 4.74 3.10
N LEU A 142 7.23 3.70 2.44
CA LEU A 142 7.02 2.38 3.04
C LEU A 142 7.80 1.35 2.25
N SER A 143 8.63 0.56 2.92
CA SER A 143 9.48 -0.38 2.22
C SER A 143 9.67 -1.69 2.96
N ARG A 144 9.57 -2.81 2.24
CA ARG A 144 9.94 -4.15 2.72
C ARG A 144 9.22 -4.56 4.00
N LEU A 145 7.90 -4.41 4.03
CA LEU A 145 7.04 -4.81 5.15
C LEU A 145 5.99 -5.83 4.71
N ASN A 146 5.57 -6.68 5.64
CA ASN A 146 4.52 -7.66 5.43
C ASN A 146 3.33 -7.40 6.37
N LEU A 147 2.21 -6.95 5.84
CA LEU A 147 1.03 -6.57 6.61
C LEU A 147 0.00 -7.69 6.58
N PHE A 148 -0.62 -7.97 7.72
CA PHE A 148 -1.73 -8.91 7.86
C PHE A 148 -2.92 -8.17 8.45
N VAL A 149 -4.02 -8.08 7.70
CA VAL A 149 -5.25 -7.38 8.10
C VAL A 149 -6.23 -8.39 8.69
N HIS A 150 -6.39 -8.39 10.02
CA HIS A 150 -7.20 -9.37 10.76
C HIS A 150 -8.57 -8.87 11.18
N THR A 151 -8.90 -7.60 10.89
CA THR A 151 -10.22 -7.01 11.16
C THR A 151 -11.02 -6.88 9.87
N GLU A 152 -12.28 -7.31 9.89
CA GLU A 152 -13.22 -7.15 8.79
C GLU A 152 -13.42 -5.65 8.45
N GLU A 153 -13.59 -5.30 7.17
CA GLU A 153 -13.71 -3.89 6.71
C GLU A 153 -12.49 -2.99 6.99
N ALA A 154 -11.39 -3.52 7.50
CA ALA A 154 -10.16 -2.77 7.72
C ALA A 154 -9.24 -2.73 6.50
N TYR A 155 -8.22 -1.87 6.55
CA TYR A 155 -7.29 -1.67 5.44
C TYR A 155 -5.85 -2.01 5.85
N GLY A 156 -5.02 -2.42 4.90
CA GLY A 156 -3.58 -2.50 5.11
C GLY A 156 -3.00 -1.10 5.20
N ILE A 157 -3.10 -0.35 4.11
CA ILE A 157 -2.63 1.03 4.00
C ILE A 157 -3.80 1.93 3.64
N ASP A 158 -3.95 3.00 4.40
CA ASP A 158 -4.90 4.08 4.12
C ASP A 158 -4.18 5.24 3.45
N LEU A 159 -4.43 5.44 2.17
CA LEU A 159 -3.74 6.42 1.34
C LEU A 159 -4.27 7.84 1.53
N ARG A 160 -5.27 8.09 2.38
CA ARG A 160 -5.77 9.45 2.64
C ARG A 160 -4.62 10.36 3.07
N GLY A 161 -4.52 11.54 2.44
CA GLY A 161 -3.42 12.48 2.66
C GLY A 161 -2.09 12.10 1.98
N MET A 162 -1.94 10.91 1.38
CA MET A 162 -0.66 10.49 0.80
C MET A 162 -0.48 11.04 -0.62
N SER A 163 0.57 11.81 -0.85
CA SER A 163 0.95 12.25 -2.20
C SER A 163 2.45 12.36 -2.33
N TYR A 164 2.96 12.01 -3.52
CA TYR A 164 4.40 11.84 -3.76
C TYR A 164 5.05 10.78 -2.85
N SER A 165 4.24 9.86 -2.29
CA SER A 165 4.73 8.77 -1.46
C SER A 165 5.25 7.62 -2.31
N HIS A 166 6.17 6.84 -1.75
CA HIS A 166 6.70 5.64 -2.39
C HIS A 166 6.42 4.39 -1.53
N PHE A 167 6.02 3.32 -2.19
CA PHE A 167 5.70 2.03 -1.60
C PHE A 167 6.51 0.95 -2.32
N ASP A 168 7.51 0.37 -1.66
CA ASP A 168 8.47 -0.51 -2.31
C ASP A 168 8.50 -1.89 -1.65
N HIS A 169 8.22 -2.94 -2.41
CA HIS A 169 8.27 -4.33 -1.91
C HIS A 169 7.38 -4.56 -0.68
N MET A 170 6.15 -4.08 -0.76
CA MET A 170 5.13 -4.27 0.27
C MET A 170 4.36 -5.57 -0.01
N THR A 171 4.04 -6.32 1.03
CA THR A 171 3.09 -7.44 0.94
C THR A 171 1.94 -7.20 1.90
N VAL A 172 0.70 -7.33 1.42
CA VAL A 172 -0.51 -7.19 2.24
C VAL A 172 -1.36 -8.44 2.15
N HIS A 173 -1.63 -9.07 3.28
CA HIS A 173 -2.49 -10.22 3.42
C HIS A 173 -3.81 -9.83 4.06
N LEU A 174 -4.89 -9.96 3.30
CA LEU A 174 -6.25 -9.72 3.72
C LEU A 174 -6.78 -11.00 4.36
N ARG A 175 -6.88 -11.02 5.71
CA ARG A 175 -7.29 -12.22 6.47
C ARG A 175 -8.76 -12.23 6.84
N GLN A 176 -9.47 -11.15 6.53
CA GLN A 176 -10.91 -11.01 6.74
C GLN A 176 -11.61 -10.53 5.47
N PRO A 177 -12.91 -10.84 5.30
CA PRO A 177 -13.67 -10.36 4.16
C PRO A 177 -13.84 -8.84 4.20
N ARG A 178 -14.20 -8.27 3.05
CA ARG A 178 -14.46 -6.82 2.88
C ARG A 178 -13.28 -5.92 3.26
N THR A 179 -12.06 -6.45 3.27
CA THR A 179 -10.84 -5.67 3.58
C THR A 179 -10.18 -5.17 2.31
N SER A 180 -9.34 -4.14 2.44
CA SER A 180 -8.59 -3.58 1.31
C SER A 180 -7.09 -3.57 1.56
N GLY A 181 -6.29 -3.83 0.53
CA GLY A 181 -4.84 -3.75 0.62
C GLY A 181 -4.38 -2.30 0.73
N PHE A 182 -4.59 -1.55 -0.35
CA PHE A 182 -4.34 -0.12 -0.46
C PHE A 182 -5.67 0.61 -0.67
N PHE A 183 -6.18 1.26 0.37
CA PHE A 183 -7.44 2.00 0.32
C PHE A 183 -7.16 3.49 0.10
N GLY A 184 -7.62 4.05 -1.02
CA GLY A 184 -7.29 5.42 -1.41
C GLY A 184 -8.48 6.24 -1.87
N PRO A 185 -9.32 6.74 -0.94
CA PRO A 185 -10.36 7.70 -1.27
C PRO A 185 -9.76 9.10 -1.41
N GLY A 186 -10.35 9.90 -2.32
CA GLY A 186 -10.01 11.32 -2.42
C GLY A 186 -10.55 12.09 -1.21
N ILE A 187 -9.81 13.08 -0.72
CA ILE A 187 -10.24 13.98 0.36
C ILE A 187 -10.80 15.30 -0.21
N ARG A 188 -11.54 16.07 0.61
CA ARG A 188 -12.06 17.39 0.21
C ARG A 188 -10.96 18.33 -0.29
N LYS A 189 -11.36 19.22 -1.21
CA LYS A 189 -10.53 20.30 -1.80
C LYS A 189 -9.42 19.86 -2.77
N GLY A 190 -9.55 18.74 -3.48
CA GLY A 190 -8.65 18.48 -4.61
C GLY A 190 -7.28 17.97 -4.20
N SER A 191 -7.16 17.24 -3.10
CA SER A 191 -5.88 16.73 -2.60
C SER A 191 -5.98 15.22 -2.35
N SER A 192 -4.89 14.48 -2.59
CA SER A 192 -4.58 13.07 -2.24
C SER A 192 -5.68 11.97 -2.25
N PRO A 193 -5.36 10.72 -2.67
CA PRO A 193 -4.00 10.23 -2.96
C PRO A 193 -3.53 10.42 -4.40
N TYR A 194 -2.46 11.21 -4.59
CA TYR A 194 -1.95 11.61 -5.90
C TYR A 194 -0.45 11.41 -6.07
N TYR A 195 -0.02 11.08 -7.29
CA TYR A 195 1.40 11.06 -7.67
C TYR A 195 2.23 10.05 -6.85
N ASN A 196 1.60 9.05 -6.26
CA ASN A 196 2.31 8.01 -5.53
C ASN A 196 2.88 6.97 -6.49
N VAL A 197 3.98 6.35 -6.08
CA VAL A 197 4.63 5.27 -6.83
C VAL A 197 4.64 4.00 -6.00
N PHE A 198 4.14 2.91 -6.57
CA PHE A 198 4.12 1.59 -5.98
C PHE A 198 5.02 0.67 -6.79
N THR A 199 6.04 0.09 -6.18
CA THR A 199 6.97 -0.84 -6.83
C THR A 199 6.87 -2.20 -6.15
N ALA A 200 6.58 -3.26 -6.92
CA ALA A 200 6.50 -4.63 -6.43
C ALA A 200 5.60 -4.77 -5.17
N CYS A 201 4.42 -4.15 -5.20
CA CYS A 201 3.45 -4.23 -4.10
C CYS A 201 2.47 -5.38 -4.33
N HIS A 202 2.42 -6.33 -3.39
CA HIS A 202 1.62 -7.54 -3.46
C HIS A 202 0.42 -7.48 -2.53
N VAL A 203 -0.74 -7.98 -2.99
CA VAL A 203 -1.93 -8.14 -2.14
C VAL A 203 -2.52 -9.54 -2.33
N ALA A 204 -2.83 -10.21 -1.23
CA ALA A 204 -3.48 -11.51 -1.24
C ALA A 204 -4.77 -11.47 -0.41
N GLY A 205 -5.91 -11.67 -1.08
CA GLY A 205 -7.24 -11.81 -0.51
C GLY A 205 -7.44 -13.10 0.30
N ASN A 206 -8.59 -13.21 0.98
CA ASN A 206 -8.96 -14.41 1.71
C ASN A 206 -9.79 -15.38 0.84
N GLY A 207 -9.23 -16.52 0.45
CA GLY A 207 -9.98 -17.67 -0.06
C GLY A 207 -10.96 -17.37 -1.21
N GLU A 208 -12.26 -17.60 -0.98
CA GLU A 208 -13.35 -17.55 -1.96
C GLU A 208 -13.52 -16.16 -2.60
N HIS A 209 -12.74 -15.92 -3.65
CA HIS A 209 -12.67 -14.64 -4.35
C HIS A 209 -13.98 -14.25 -5.03
N ARG A 210 -14.96 -15.15 -5.20
CA ARG A 210 -16.27 -14.80 -5.77
C ARG A 210 -17.11 -13.90 -4.86
N SER A 211 -16.89 -13.93 -3.55
CA SER A 211 -17.80 -13.30 -2.58
C SER A 211 -17.11 -12.69 -1.37
N ASN A 212 -15.78 -12.76 -1.28
CA ASN A 212 -15.07 -12.33 -0.07
C ASN A 212 -15.04 -10.81 0.17
N GLY A 213 -15.43 -9.98 -0.80
CA GLY A 213 -15.41 -8.52 -0.66
C GLY A 213 -14.02 -7.88 -0.64
N CYS A 214 -12.95 -8.66 -0.74
CA CYS A 214 -11.59 -8.15 -0.66
C CYS A 214 -11.22 -7.37 -1.91
N VAL A 215 -10.51 -6.26 -1.72
CA VAL A 215 -10.00 -5.43 -2.81
C VAL A 215 -8.50 -5.21 -2.67
N GLY A 216 -7.74 -5.45 -3.74
CA GLY A 216 -6.29 -5.27 -3.72
C GLY A 216 -5.89 -3.80 -3.59
N PHE A 217 -6.12 -3.06 -4.67
CA PHE A 217 -6.04 -1.60 -4.71
C PHE A 217 -7.46 -1.04 -4.81
N ASP A 218 -7.95 -0.42 -3.75
CA ASP A 218 -9.29 0.19 -3.69
C ASP A 218 -9.15 1.70 -3.75
N PHE A 219 -8.99 2.23 -4.97
CA PHE A 219 -9.03 3.66 -5.22
C PHE A 219 -10.50 4.09 -5.21
N HIS A 220 -11.01 4.21 -3.98
CA HIS A 220 -12.42 4.41 -3.64
C HIS A 220 -12.81 5.90 -3.58
N TYR A 221 -14.00 6.19 -3.08
CA TYR A 221 -14.44 7.50 -2.63
C TYR A 221 -15.18 7.33 -1.28
N ASP A 222 -14.89 8.14 -0.27
CA ASP A 222 -15.60 8.07 1.02
C ASP A 222 -16.07 9.44 1.54
N GLU A 223 -15.70 10.53 0.85
CA GLU A 223 -16.16 11.87 1.18
C GLU A 223 -17.62 12.12 0.79
N PRO A 224 -18.35 12.99 1.52
CA PRO A 224 -19.77 13.27 1.24
C PRO A 224 -20.05 13.86 -0.14
N ASP A 225 -19.11 14.59 -0.75
CA ASP A 225 -19.28 15.15 -2.09
C ASP A 225 -19.06 14.11 -3.20
N GLN A 226 -18.40 12.99 -2.90
CA GLN A 226 -18.21 11.84 -3.79
C GLN A 226 -17.73 12.24 -5.19
N LEU A 227 -16.81 13.19 -5.27
CA LEU A 227 -16.31 13.75 -6.55
C LEU A 227 -14.89 13.29 -6.89
N GLN A 228 -14.15 12.81 -5.89
CA GLN A 228 -12.72 12.54 -6.00
C GLN A 228 -12.33 11.15 -5.50
N SER A 229 -11.22 10.67 -6.05
CA SER A 229 -10.60 9.37 -5.80
C SER A 229 -9.11 9.47 -6.16
N ALA A 230 -8.34 8.40 -5.93
CA ALA A 230 -6.92 8.35 -6.24
C ALA A 230 -6.62 8.65 -7.71
N ASN A 231 -5.77 9.64 -7.98
CA ASN A 231 -5.43 10.07 -9.35
C ASN A 231 -3.93 10.07 -9.58
N ALA A 232 -3.51 9.90 -10.84
CA ALA A 232 -2.11 10.06 -11.25
C ALA A 232 -1.11 9.21 -10.46
N ASN A 233 -1.52 8.06 -9.94
CA ASN A 233 -0.64 7.11 -9.27
C ASN A 233 -0.03 6.13 -10.28
N GLN A 234 1.16 5.63 -9.98
CA GLN A 234 1.88 4.68 -10.84
C GLN A 234 2.16 3.40 -10.06
N ILE A 235 1.71 2.26 -10.60
CA ILE A 235 1.92 0.94 -10.02
C ILE A 235 2.82 0.14 -10.97
N PHE A 236 3.98 -0.28 -10.48
CA PHE A 236 4.98 -1.05 -11.20
C PHE A 236 5.13 -2.44 -10.60
N GLY A 237 4.58 -3.43 -11.29
CA GLY A 237 4.60 -4.83 -10.90
C GLY A 237 3.69 -5.12 -9.70
N GLY A 238 4.03 -6.19 -8.99
CA GLY A 238 3.22 -6.69 -7.88
C GLY A 238 2.21 -7.74 -8.31
N ARG A 239 1.82 -8.59 -7.36
CA ARG A 239 0.85 -9.66 -7.55
C ARG A 239 -0.39 -9.36 -6.73
N VAL A 240 -1.56 -9.38 -7.35
CA VAL A 240 -2.84 -9.29 -6.65
C VAL A 240 -3.61 -10.58 -6.86
N SER A 241 -3.87 -11.30 -5.78
CA SER A 241 -4.49 -12.62 -5.85
C SER A 241 -5.63 -12.81 -4.87
N SER A 242 -6.56 -13.71 -5.19
CA SER A 242 -7.64 -14.14 -4.29
C SER A 242 -8.54 -13.01 -3.78
N CYS A 243 -8.56 -11.86 -4.47
CA CYS A 243 -9.43 -10.73 -4.15
C CYS A 243 -10.71 -10.81 -4.99
N GLN A 244 -11.82 -10.31 -4.47
CA GLN A 244 -13.00 -10.14 -5.30
C GLN A 244 -12.72 -9.14 -6.43
N ILE A 245 -12.03 -8.05 -6.13
CA ILE A 245 -11.58 -7.09 -7.14
C ILE A 245 -10.09 -6.85 -6.93
N ALA A 246 -9.25 -7.10 -7.93
CA ALA A 246 -7.83 -6.82 -7.79
C ALA A 246 -7.55 -5.32 -7.73
N VAL A 247 -8.15 -4.55 -8.63
CA VAL A 247 -8.06 -3.09 -8.68
C VAL A 247 -9.45 -2.50 -8.90
N ARG A 248 -9.93 -1.71 -7.95
CA ARG A 248 -11.10 -0.85 -8.11
C ARG A 248 -10.60 0.58 -8.27
N CYS A 249 -11.01 1.25 -9.34
CA CYS A 249 -10.54 2.59 -9.66
C CYS A 249 -11.70 3.52 -10.05
N PHE A 250 -11.99 4.47 -9.15
CA PHE A 250 -12.89 5.59 -9.44
C PHE A 250 -12.17 6.86 -9.91
N GLY A 251 -10.84 6.90 -9.77
CA GLY A 251 -10.02 8.03 -10.17
C GLY A 251 -9.51 7.94 -11.60
N THR A 252 -8.60 8.85 -11.94
CA THR A 252 -8.12 9.09 -13.30
C THR A 252 -6.62 9.32 -13.37
N GLY A 253 -6.03 9.03 -14.53
CA GLY A 253 -4.61 9.19 -14.81
C GLY A 253 -3.72 8.16 -14.11
N ASN A 254 -4.30 7.11 -13.54
CA ASN A 254 -3.52 6.06 -12.91
C ASN A 254 -2.94 5.12 -13.99
N VAL A 255 -1.72 4.66 -13.75
CA VAL A 255 -0.99 3.75 -14.64
C VAL A 255 -0.67 2.47 -13.87
N PHE A 256 -1.11 1.34 -14.41
CA PHE A 256 -0.87 0.01 -13.87
C PHE A 256 0.04 -0.74 -14.83
N HIS A 257 1.30 -0.96 -14.46
CA HIS A 257 2.32 -1.53 -15.32
C HIS A 257 2.83 -2.87 -14.77
N GLY A 258 2.68 -3.95 -15.52
CA GLY A 258 3.29 -5.25 -15.24
C GLY A 258 2.70 -6.00 -14.04
N GLN A 259 1.47 -5.69 -13.63
CA GLN A 259 0.82 -6.41 -12.54
C GLN A 259 0.48 -7.85 -12.94
N VAL A 260 0.59 -8.75 -11.96
CA VAL A 260 0.20 -10.16 -12.07
C VAL A 260 -1.09 -10.35 -11.29
N LEU A 261 -2.17 -10.74 -11.98
CA LEU A 261 -3.47 -11.00 -11.38
C LEU A 261 -3.75 -12.50 -11.36
N GLU A 262 -4.16 -13.04 -10.21
CA GLU A 262 -4.39 -14.48 -10.07
C GLU A 262 -5.60 -14.82 -9.19
N SER A 263 -6.53 -15.63 -9.70
CA SER A 263 -7.72 -16.08 -8.94
C SER A 263 -8.52 -14.91 -8.35
N ASN A 264 -8.92 -13.95 -9.19
CA ASN A 264 -9.76 -12.82 -8.78
C ASN A 264 -11.11 -12.89 -9.50
N ASP A 265 -12.19 -12.37 -8.89
CA ASP A 265 -13.48 -12.30 -9.61
C ASP A 265 -13.44 -11.20 -10.69
N VAL A 266 -12.88 -10.04 -10.36
CA VAL A 266 -12.63 -8.93 -11.27
C VAL A 266 -11.17 -8.51 -11.19
N GLY A 267 -10.52 -8.32 -12.34
CA GLY A 267 -9.16 -7.79 -12.43
C GLY A 267 -9.16 -6.29 -12.16
N TYR A 268 -9.45 -5.50 -13.18
CA TYR A 268 -9.60 -4.04 -13.07
C TYR A 268 -11.05 -3.64 -13.24
N GLN A 269 -11.60 -2.93 -12.27
CA GLN A 269 -12.93 -2.33 -12.33
C GLN A 269 -12.80 -0.81 -12.37
N PHE A 270 -13.19 -0.22 -13.49
CA PHE A 270 -13.22 1.23 -13.68
C PHE A 270 -14.64 1.75 -13.61
N ASP A 271 -14.87 2.76 -12.78
CA ASP A 271 -16.18 3.39 -12.61
C ASP A 271 -16.02 4.88 -12.29
N LEU A 272 -17.14 5.61 -12.24
CA LEU A 272 -17.16 7.01 -11.84
C LEU A 272 -17.63 7.16 -10.40
N CYS A 273 -16.99 8.06 -9.67
CA CYS A 273 -17.56 8.54 -8.41
C CYS A 273 -19.00 9.04 -8.67
N PRO A 274 -19.96 8.80 -7.77
CA PRO A 274 -21.36 9.13 -8.00
C PRO A 274 -21.61 10.57 -8.45
N ALA A 275 -21.00 11.57 -7.81
CA ALA A 275 -21.20 12.97 -8.19
C ALA A 275 -20.59 13.32 -9.55
N ARG A 276 -19.61 12.55 -10.05
CA ARG A 276 -19.04 12.74 -11.39
C ARG A 276 -20.01 12.37 -12.51
N ARG A 277 -21.01 11.52 -12.26
CA ARG A 277 -21.96 11.08 -13.30
C ARG A 277 -22.77 12.24 -13.88
N GLU A 278 -23.00 13.27 -13.08
CA GLU A 278 -23.73 14.49 -13.44
C GLU A 278 -22.80 15.70 -13.66
N HIS A 279 -21.49 15.53 -13.42
CA HIS A 279 -20.50 16.59 -13.54
C HIS A 279 -20.12 16.86 -15.01
N GLN A 280 -19.83 18.12 -15.35
CA GLN A 280 -19.43 18.50 -16.71
C GLN A 280 -18.14 17.79 -17.16
N GLN A 281 -17.20 17.60 -16.24
CA GLN A 281 -15.96 16.84 -16.47
C GLN A 281 -16.08 15.46 -15.80
N ARG A 282 -16.71 14.53 -16.51
CA ARG A 282 -16.98 13.17 -16.02
C ARG A 282 -15.94 12.13 -16.41
N GLY A 283 -15.29 12.30 -17.57
CA GLY A 283 -14.37 11.32 -18.13
C GLY A 283 -13.23 10.95 -17.20
N THR A 284 -12.97 9.65 -17.04
CA THR A 284 -11.74 9.13 -16.44
C THR A 284 -10.95 8.39 -17.51
N ASN A 285 -9.62 8.43 -17.42
CA ASN A 285 -8.74 7.69 -18.31
C ASN A 285 -7.65 7.01 -17.48
N ASN A 286 -7.46 5.71 -17.63
CA ASN A 286 -6.42 4.96 -16.93
C ASN A 286 -5.77 3.93 -17.86
N ASP A 287 -4.49 3.65 -17.62
CA ASP A 287 -3.69 2.78 -18.46
C ASP A 287 -3.33 1.48 -17.73
N VAL A 288 -3.48 0.35 -18.41
CA VAL A 288 -3.05 -0.98 -17.97
C VAL A 288 -2.04 -1.52 -18.98
N LEU A 289 -0.80 -1.72 -18.59
CA LEU A 289 0.28 -2.10 -19.51
C LEU A 289 0.97 -3.37 -19.02
N GLY A 290 1.18 -4.35 -19.89
CA GLY A 290 1.87 -5.59 -19.58
C GLY A 290 1.20 -6.48 -18.51
N CYS A 291 -0.12 -6.41 -18.34
CA CYS A 291 -0.80 -7.21 -17.30
C CYS A 291 -0.77 -8.70 -17.62
N TYR A 292 -0.34 -9.54 -16.67
CA TYR A 292 -0.56 -10.99 -16.68
C TYR A 292 -1.83 -11.30 -15.88
N SER A 293 -2.69 -12.18 -16.38
CA SER A 293 -3.95 -12.52 -15.73
C SER A 293 -4.25 -14.03 -15.82
N GLU A 294 -4.44 -14.68 -14.69
CA GLU A 294 -4.74 -16.11 -14.61
C GLU A 294 -5.91 -16.37 -13.66
N HIS A 295 -6.89 -17.16 -14.11
CA HIS A 295 -8.11 -17.43 -13.35
C HIS A 295 -8.84 -16.16 -12.88
N VAL A 296 -8.89 -15.13 -13.74
CA VAL A 296 -9.64 -13.90 -13.47
C VAL A 296 -10.87 -13.86 -14.35
N ARG A 297 -12.07 -13.89 -13.76
CA ARG A 297 -13.32 -14.01 -14.53
C ARG A 297 -13.56 -12.82 -15.45
N LEU A 298 -13.53 -11.60 -14.91
CA LEU A 298 -13.66 -10.35 -15.67
C LEU A 298 -12.34 -9.60 -15.59
N VAL A 299 -11.53 -9.66 -16.64
CA VAL A 299 -10.16 -9.11 -16.59
C VAL A 299 -10.20 -7.58 -16.52
N LEU A 300 -10.99 -6.96 -17.39
CA LEU A 300 -11.27 -5.53 -17.41
C LEU A 300 -12.78 -5.33 -17.38
N GLN A 301 -13.27 -4.51 -16.45
CA GLN A 301 -14.66 -4.14 -16.34
C GLN A 301 -14.81 -2.62 -16.35
N GLN A 302 -15.56 -2.11 -17.32
CA GLN A 302 -15.95 -0.71 -17.40
C GLN A 302 -17.41 -0.61 -16.95
N LYS A 303 -17.64 0.06 -15.82
CA LYS A 303 -18.98 0.24 -15.22
C LYS A 303 -19.72 1.47 -15.73
N HIS A 304 -19.04 2.37 -16.44
CA HIS A 304 -19.63 3.57 -17.02
C HIS A 304 -18.96 3.93 -18.35
N ALA A 305 -19.74 4.41 -19.33
CA ALA A 305 -19.26 4.66 -20.70
C ALA A 305 -18.17 5.74 -20.81
N ASP A 306 -18.05 6.61 -19.80
CA ASP A 306 -17.02 7.65 -19.73
C ASP A 306 -15.75 7.23 -18.95
N CYS A 307 -15.64 5.96 -18.58
CA CYS A 307 -14.40 5.40 -18.04
C CYS A 307 -13.57 4.82 -19.18
N TYR A 308 -12.66 5.62 -19.72
CA TYR A 308 -11.79 5.22 -20.82
C TYR A 308 -10.61 4.39 -20.32
N VAL A 309 -10.26 3.36 -21.09
CA VAL A 309 -9.22 2.39 -20.73
C VAL A 309 -8.32 2.13 -21.94
N THR A 310 -7.02 2.31 -21.75
CA THR A 310 -5.99 1.77 -22.64
C THR A 310 -5.36 0.57 -21.96
N ALA A 311 -5.46 -0.61 -22.55
CA ALA A 311 -4.94 -1.84 -21.98
C ALA A 311 -4.05 -2.60 -22.97
N GLN A 312 -2.89 -3.04 -22.50
CA GLN A 312 -2.06 -4.05 -23.13
C GLN A 312 -1.89 -5.21 -22.15
N LEU A 313 -2.41 -6.37 -22.52
CA LEU A 313 -2.32 -7.59 -21.74
C LEU A 313 -1.18 -8.47 -22.26
N THR A 314 -0.75 -9.40 -21.43
CA THR A 314 0.11 -10.52 -21.78
C THR A 314 -0.75 -11.79 -21.72
N MET A 315 -0.37 -12.82 -20.96
CA MET A 315 -1.19 -14.03 -20.85
C MET A 315 -2.50 -13.75 -20.09
N VAL A 316 -3.60 -14.28 -20.62
CA VAL A 316 -4.93 -14.21 -20.02
C VAL A 316 -5.55 -15.60 -20.01
N THR A 317 -5.90 -16.14 -18.84
CA THR A 317 -6.54 -17.47 -18.70
C THR A 317 -7.69 -17.47 -17.68
N GLY A 318 -8.56 -18.48 -17.77
CA GLY A 318 -9.65 -18.70 -16.81
C GLY A 318 -10.68 -17.58 -16.72
N TYR A 319 -10.86 -16.80 -17.80
CA TYR A 319 -11.79 -15.68 -17.89
C TYR A 319 -13.10 -16.05 -18.58
N GLU A 320 -14.17 -15.35 -18.22
CA GLU A 320 -15.43 -15.34 -18.99
C GLU A 320 -15.39 -14.22 -20.04
N LYS A 321 -14.84 -13.05 -19.68
CA LYS A 321 -14.66 -11.91 -20.58
C LYS A 321 -13.33 -11.20 -20.30
N VAL A 322 -12.64 -10.83 -21.38
CA VAL A 322 -11.45 -9.97 -21.29
C VAL A 322 -11.87 -8.52 -21.00
N PHE A 323 -12.86 -8.00 -21.73
CA PHE A 323 -13.38 -6.65 -21.53
C PHE A 323 -14.91 -6.65 -21.45
N ASP A 324 -15.44 -6.44 -20.25
CA ASP A 324 -16.86 -6.25 -19.99
C ASP A 324 -17.16 -4.74 -19.93
N ALA A 325 -17.68 -4.19 -21.02
CA ALA A 325 -17.81 -2.74 -21.20
C ALA A 325 -19.24 -2.30 -21.47
N ILE A 326 -19.60 -1.13 -20.94
CA ILE A 326 -20.83 -0.42 -21.31
C ILE A 326 -20.65 0.25 -22.69
N SER A 327 -19.46 0.75 -22.97
CA SER A 327 -19.07 1.36 -24.24
C SER A 327 -17.60 1.09 -24.55
N THR A 328 -17.31 0.66 -25.78
CA THR A 328 -15.93 0.51 -26.25
C THR A 328 -15.36 1.79 -26.86
N SER A 329 -16.16 2.84 -27.00
CA SER A 329 -15.70 4.14 -27.51
C SER A 329 -14.57 4.69 -26.65
N ASN A 330 -13.52 5.19 -27.30
CA ASN A 330 -12.30 5.75 -26.68
C ASN A 330 -11.50 4.75 -25.82
N CYS A 331 -11.78 3.45 -25.91
CA CYS A 331 -10.99 2.40 -25.25
C CYS A 331 -10.14 1.65 -26.29
N VAL A 332 -8.93 1.26 -25.90
CA VAL A 332 -8.02 0.45 -26.73
C VAL A 332 -7.54 -0.72 -25.93
N ILE A 333 -7.91 -1.94 -26.35
CA ILE A 333 -7.54 -3.18 -25.66
C ILE A 333 -6.73 -4.06 -26.60
N LEU A 334 -5.47 -4.32 -26.24
CA LEU A 334 -4.56 -5.24 -26.89
C LEU A 334 -4.39 -6.48 -26.02
N SER A 335 -4.75 -7.65 -26.51
CA SER A 335 -4.62 -8.91 -25.76
C SER A 335 -4.06 -9.99 -26.69
N PRO A 336 -3.01 -10.74 -26.30
CA PRO A 336 -2.51 -11.84 -27.10
C PRO A 336 -3.51 -13.01 -27.05
N HIS A 337 -3.84 -13.53 -28.23
CA HIS A 337 -4.80 -14.62 -28.40
C HIS A 337 -4.09 -15.89 -28.84
N ASN A 338 -4.65 -17.04 -28.47
CA ASN A 338 -4.35 -18.33 -29.11
C ASN A 338 -5.54 -18.87 -29.93
N ASP A 339 -6.41 -17.99 -30.45
CA ASP A 339 -7.50 -18.29 -31.40
C ASP A 339 -8.57 -19.33 -30.96
N THR A 340 -8.58 -19.78 -29.71
CA THR A 340 -9.51 -20.83 -29.25
C THR A 340 -10.91 -20.35 -28.82
N ASN A 341 -11.11 -19.04 -28.57
CA ASN A 341 -12.41 -18.49 -28.13
C ASN A 341 -12.79 -17.18 -28.87
N PRO A 342 -13.87 -17.17 -29.68
CA PRO A 342 -14.34 -15.97 -30.41
C PRO A 342 -14.77 -14.78 -29.53
N ALA A 343 -15.22 -15.02 -28.29
CA ALA A 343 -15.58 -13.94 -27.34
C ALA A 343 -14.35 -13.17 -26.82
N SER A 344 -13.15 -13.62 -27.18
CA SER A 344 -11.88 -13.10 -26.70
C SER A 344 -11.21 -12.16 -27.70
N ARG A 345 -11.74 -11.96 -28.91
CA ARG A 345 -11.09 -11.15 -29.96
C ARG A 345 -10.83 -9.72 -29.48
N SER A 346 -9.61 -9.22 -29.76
CA SER A 346 -9.20 -7.84 -29.48
C SER A 346 -10.17 -6.84 -30.13
N VAL A 347 -10.37 -5.70 -29.47
CA VAL A 347 -11.22 -4.60 -29.98
C VAL A 347 -10.58 -3.90 -31.20
N MET A 348 -9.26 -4.10 -31.38
CA MET A 348 -8.55 -3.84 -32.63
C MET A 348 -8.32 -5.17 -33.37
N ASP A 349 -9.14 -5.49 -34.37
CA ASP A 349 -8.94 -6.66 -35.23
C ASP A 349 -7.88 -6.34 -36.31
N ARG A 350 -6.62 -6.61 -36.02
CA ARG A 350 -5.58 -6.75 -37.04
C ARG A 350 -4.75 -8.00 -36.75
N LYS A 351 -5.21 -9.12 -37.31
CA LYS A 351 -4.39 -10.34 -37.41
C LYS A 351 -3.21 -10.08 -38.34
N VAL A 352 -1.98 -10.00 -37.81
CA VAL A 352 -0.78 -10.15 -38.62
C VAL A 352 -0.55 -11.65 -38.81
N LEU A 353 -0.98 -12.19 -39.94
CA LEU A 353 -0.60 -13.53 -40.35
C LEU A 353 0.89 -13.52 -40.65
N VAL A 354 1.70 -14.09 -39.76
CA VAL A 354 3.08 -14.44 -40.09
C VAL A 354 2.98 -15.71 -40.94
N PRO A 355 3.38 -15.69 -42.23
CA PRO A 355 3.33 -16.89 -43.06
C PRO A 355 4.16 -17.99 -42.41
N ASP A 356 3.60 -19.19 -42.30
CA ASP A 356 4.37 -20.37 -41.90
C ASP A 356 5.54 -20.51 -42.88
N GLY A 357 6.74 -20.21 -42.41
CA GLY A 357 7.99 -20.25 -43.17
C GLY A 357 8.43 -21.66 -43.57
N ARG A 358 7.50 -22.57 -43.88
CA ARG A 358 7.83 -23.80 -44.62
C ARG A 358 7.83 -23.46 -46.10
N VAL A 359 8.92 -22.85 -46.53
CA VAL A 359 9.34 -22.92 -47.93
C VAL A 359 9.56 -24.41 -48.22
N SER A 360 8.68 -25.01 -49.02
CA SER A 360 8.97 -26.28 -49.67
C SER A 360 10.25 -26.09 -50.48
N LYS A 361 11.32 -26.77 -50.09
CA LYS A 361 12.45 -26.97 -51.00
C LYS A 361 11.95 -27.90 -52.11
N GLU A 362 11.87 -27.36 -53.32
CA GLU A 362 11.83 -28.15 -54.56
C GLU A 362 13.06 -29.04 -54.69
#